data_AF-R9J6C6-F1
#
_entry.id   AF-R9J6C6-F1
#
_cell.length_a   1.000
_cell.length_b   1.000
_cell.length_c   1.000
_cell.angle_alpha   90.00
_cell.angle_beta   90.00
_cell.angle_gamma   90.00
#
_symmetry.space_group_name_H-M   'P 1'
#
loop_
_entity.id
_entity.type
_entity.pdbx_description
1 polymer ?
#
loop_
_entity_poly.entity_id
_entity_poly.type
_entity_poly.pdbx_seq_one_letter_code
_entity_poly.pdbx_strand_id
1 'polypeptide(L)'
;MIYVSDVEVYLADKLVLEYKQQYDWHESFYIPEITTRLWDDKTGVDVTYAEETVTVHDTITYRKLMPGTRYKVESRLVDMETGETLLDVNGSPVVRETIKNVTLADGEITVDFEFPAVIRDDKGDIVKSLAGTIFVCYEKIYIEQGEEGS
;
A
#
# COMPACT_ATOMS: atom_id res chain seq x y z
N MET A 1 -14.01 21.56 -1.21
CA MET A 1 -13.70 22.99 -1.06
C MET A 1 -12.49 23.26 -1.94
N ILE A 2 -12.66 24.06 -2.99
CA ILE A 2 -11.58 24.41 -3.93
C ILE A 2 -10.90 25.65 -3.38
N TYR A 3 -9.58 25.61 -3.18
CA TYR A 3 -8.78 26.79 -2.86
C TYR A 3 -8.16 27.33 -4.15
N VAL A 4 -8.35 28.62 -4.39
CA VAL A 4 -7.61 29.37 -5.41
C VAL A 4 -6.88 30.48 -4.67
N SER A 5 -5.56 30.50 -4.77
CA SER A 5 -4.75 31.63 -4.32
C SER A 5 -4.40 32.48 -5.54
N ASP A 6 -4.77 33.76 -5.49
CA ASP A 6 -4.32 34.76 -6.46
C ASP A 6 -3.28 35.66 -5.76
N VAL A 7 -2.18 35.96 -6.46
CA VAL A 7 -1.11 36.84 -5.97
C VAL A 7 -0.77 37.86 -7.05
N GLU A 8 -1.04 39.12 -6.75
CA GLU A 8 -0.67 40.28 -7.56
C GLU A 8 0.40 41.10 -6.84
N VAL A 9 1.45 41.49 -7.56
CA VAL A 9 2.53 42.34 -7.04
C VAL A 9 2.59 43.63 -7.85
N TYR A 10 2.56 44.77 -7.15
CA TYR A 10 2.58 46.12 -7.74
C TYR A 10 3.82 46.91 -7.32
N LEU A 11 4.33 47.71 -8.26
CA LEU A 11 5.33 48.75 -7.98
C LEU A 11 4.84 50.08 -8.56
N ALA A 12 4.64 51.09 -7.71
CA ALA A 12 4.16 52.41 -8.10
C ALA A 12 2.90 52.34 -8.99
N ASP A 13 1.87 51.65 -8.49
CA ASP A 13 0.58 51.42 -9.14
C ASP A 13 0.63 50.70 -10.50
N LYS A 14 1.80 50.14 -10.85
CA LYS A 14 2.00 49.30 -12.03
C LYS A 14 2.09 47.84 -11.61
N LEU A 15 1.23 46.99 -12.18
CA LEU A 15 1.33 45.53 -12.03
C LEU A 15 2.67 45.05 -12.60
N VAL A 16 3.46 44.36 -11.78
CA VAL A 16 4.78 43.84 -12.19
C VAL A 16 4.82 42.32 -12.25
N LEU A 17 3.96 41.64 -11.49
CA LEU A 17 3.86 40.19 -11.51
C LEU A 17 2.45 39.74 -11.11
N GLU A 18 1.91 38.79 -11.87
CA GLU A 18 0.64 38.12 -11.60
C GLU A 18 0.90 36.62 -11.60
N TYR A 19 0.49 35.93 -10.53
CA TYR A 19 0.57 34.48 -10.44
C TYR A 19 -0.78 33.90 -10.04
N LYS A 20 -1.40 33.18 -10.98
CA LYS A 20 -2.68 32.49 -10.80
C LYS A 20 -2.47 30.99 -10.81
N GLN A 21 -2.78 30.33 -9.69
CA GLN A 21 -2.83 28.88 -9.64
C GLN A 21 -4.27 28.40 -9.83
N GLN A 22 -4.58 27.89 -11.01
CA GLN A 22 -5.88 27.32 -11.33
C GLN A 22 -5.88 25.82 -11.01
N TYR A 23 -6.61 25.41 -9.97
CA TYR A 23 -7.03 24.01 -9.84
C TYR A 23 -8.26 23.81 -10.73
N ASP A 24 -8.10 23.07 -11.82
CA ASP A 24 -9.23 22.70 -12.67
C ASP A 24 -10.07 21.62 -11.96
N TRP A 25 -11.32 21.97 -11.70
CA TRP A 25 -12.29 21.18 -10.93
C TRP A 25 -13.26 20.41 -11.84
N HIS A 26 -12.97 20.34 -13.15
CA HIS A 26 -13.83 19.71 -14.16
C HIS A 26 -13.47 18.27 -14.56
N GLU A 27 -12.52 17.62 -13.90
CA GLU A 27 -12.44 16.16 -13.96
C GLU A 27 -13.14 15.57 -12.73
N SER A 28 -14.24 14.86 -12.98
CA SER A 28 -15.03 14.08 -12.01
C SER A 28 -14.17 13.62 -10.83
N PHE A 29 -14.54 13.99 -9.60
CA PHE A 29 -13.83 13.56 -8.39
C PHE A 29 -13.78 12.02 -8.36
N TYR A 30 -12.64 11.46 -8.78
CA TYR A 30 -12.46 10.04 -8.98
C TYR A 30 -11.99 9.48 -7.64
N ILE A 31 -12.95 9.07 -6.82
CA ILE A 31 -12.66 8.41 -5.55
C ILE A 31 -12.50 6.92 -5.87
N PRO A 32 -11.26 6.38 -5.90
CA PRO A 32 -11.06 4.97 -6.07
C PRO A 32 -11.70 4.21 -4.90
N GLU A 33 -12.29 3.06 -5.21
CA GLU A 33 -12.75 2.11 -4.19
C GLU A 33 -11.71 1.01 -4.09
N ILE A 34 -11.18 0.79 -2.90
CA ILE A 34 -10.21 -0.27 -2.62
C ILE A 34 -10.79 -1.17 -1.53
N THR A 35 -10.77 -2.47 -1.78
CA THR A 35 -11.07 -3.50 -0.79
C THR A 35 -9.96 -4.52 -0.82
N THR A 36 -9.51 -4.97 0.35
CA THR A 36 -8.43 -5.94 0.47
C THR A 36 -8.89 -7.19 1.20
N ARG A 37 -8.23 -8.30 0.91
CA ARG A 37 -8.48 -9.59 1.55
C ARG A 37 -7.16 -10.33 1.68
N LEU A 38 -6.73 -10.52 2.93
CA LEU A 38 -5.61 -11.39 3.27
C LEU A 38 -6.07 -12.83 3.44
N TRP A 39 -5.38 -13.79 2.84
CA TRP A 39 -5.72 -15.21 2.91
C TRP A 39 -4.49 -16.12 2.76
N ASP A 40 -4.59 -17.33 3.28
CA ASP A 40 -3.59 -18.40 3.15
C ASP A 40 -4.11 -19.47 2.19
N ASP A 41 -3.29 -19.93 1.24
CA ASP A 41 -3.68 -20.97 0.28
C ASP A 41 -3.88 -22.35 0.94
N LYS A 42 -3.16 -22.63 2.03
CA LYS A 42 -3.25 -23.88 2.79
C LYS A 42 -4.56 -24.01 3.55
N THR A 43 -5.05 -22.92 4.12
CA THR A 43 -6.32 -22.93 4.89
C THR A 43 -7.51 -22.48 4.05
N GLY A 44 -7.26 -21.75 2.95
CA GLY A 44 -8.27 -21.13 2.10
C GLY A 44 -8.98 -19.93 2.71
N VAL A 45 -8.58 -19.50 3.92
CA VAL A 45 -9.24 -18.46 4.72
C VAL A 45 -8.19 -17.52 5.33
N ASP A 46 -8.64 -16.58 6.16
CA ASP A 46 -7.88 -15.55 6.88
C ASP A 46 -7.15 -16.08 8.14
N VAL A 47 -6.76 -17.36 8.12
CA VAL A 47 -6.03 -18.01 9.20
C VAL A 47 -4.83 -18.72 8.60
N THR A 48 -3.66 -18.64 9.22
CA THR A 48 -2.47 -19.37 8.78
C THR A 48 -1.85 -20.17 9.92
N TYR A 49 -1.13 -21.24 9.59
CA TYR A 49 -0.36 -22.00 10.56
C TYR A 49 0.99 -21.34 10.78
N ALA A 50 1.39 -21.18 12.05
CA ALA A 50 2.76 -20.75 12.35
C ALA A 50 3.75 -21.86 11.98
N GLU A 51 4.43 -21.67 10.85
CA GLU A 51 5.41 -22.59 10.28
C GLU A 51 6.79 -21.94 10.15
N GLU A 52 7.81 -22.73 9.80
CA GLU A 52 9.15 -22.20 9.53
C GLU A 52 9.16 -21.22 8.35
N THR A 53 8.26 -21.41 7.39
CA THR A 53 7.96 -20.46 6.32
C THR A 53 6.45 -20.39 6.14
N VAL A 54 5.89 -19.20 6.34
CA VAL A 54 4.49 -18.88 6.11
C VAL A 54 4.36 -18.09 4.82
N THR A 55 3.37 -18.45 4.00
CA THR A 55 2.99 -17.74 2.78
C THR A 55 1.55 -17.27 2.91
N VAL A 56 1.31 -15.97 2.75
CA VAL A 56 -0.03 -15.39 2.73
C VAL A 56 -0.15 -14.40 1.57
N HIS A 57 -1.37 -14.26 1.06
CA HIS A 57 -1.68 -13.48 -0.12
C HIS A 57 -2.66 -12.37 0.26
N ASP A 58 -2.32 -11.13 -0.06
CA ASP A 58 -3.27 -10.02 0.00
C ASP A 58 -3.81 -9.72 -1.39
N THR A 59 -5.12 -9.85 -1.57
CA THR A 59 -5.81 -9.50 -2.81
C THR A 59 -6.43 -8.12 -2.68
N ILE A 60 -5.88 -7.16 -3.42
CA ILE A 60 -6.34 -5.78 -3.51
C ILE A 60 -7.26 -5.66 -4.71
N THR A 61 -8.57 -5.67 -4.47
CA THR A 61 -9.56 -5.34 -5.50
C THR A 61 -9.72 -3.83 -5.56
N TYR A 62 -9.48 -3.28 -6.74
CA TYR A 62 -9.63 -1.86 -7.00
C TYR A 62 -10.75 -1.61 -8.01
N ARG A 63 -11.44 -0.49 -7.80
CA ARG A 63 -12.34 0.09 -8.79
C ARG A 63 -12.03 1.54 -8.95
N LYS A 64 -12.29 2.03 -10.16
CA LYS A 64 -12.02 3.41 -10.51
C LYS A 64 -10.54 3.76 -10.19
N LEU A 65 -9.58 3.04 -10.76
CA LEU A 65 -8.19 3.51 -10.93
C LEU A 65 -7.97 4.02 -12.36
N MET A 66 -7.11 5.01 -12.54
CA MET A 66 -6.88 5.60 -13.87
C MET A 66 -6.17 4.60 -14.80
N PRO A 67 -6.79 4.17 -15.92
CA PRO A 67 -6.11 3.34 -16.91
C PRO A 67 -4.90 4.05 -17.52
N GLY A 68 -3.86 3.28 -17.86
CA GLY A 68 -2.59 3.80 -18.37
C GLY A 68 -1.69 4.42 -17.29
N THR A 69 -2.12 4.43 -16.03
CA THR A 69 -1.34 4.98 -14.91
C THR A 69 -0.54 3.88 -14.21
N ARG A 70 0.68 4.24 -13.80
CA ARG A 70 1.56 3.38 -13.03
C ARG A 70 1.34 3.61 -11.54
N TYR A 71 1.08 2.54 -10.81
CA TYR A 71 0.83 2.60 -9.37
C TYR A 71 1.89 1.83 -8.60
N LYS A 72 2.34 2.41 -7.50
CA LYS A 72 3.17 1.76 -6.49
C LYS A 72 2.29 1.37 -5.30
N VAL A 73 2.33 0.10 -4.92
CA VAL A 73 1.63 -0.45 -3.77
C VAL A 73 2.65 -0.82 -2.71
N GLU A 74 2.57 -0.19 -1.54
CA GLU A 74 3.32 -0.55 -0.34
C GLU A 74 2.37 -1.31 0.60
N SER A 75 2.63 -2.58 0.84
CA SER A 75 1.84 -3.43 1.73
C SER A 75 2.68 -3.86 2.93
N ARG A 76 2.09 -3.86 4.12
CA ARG A 76 2.75 -4.31 5.36
C ARG A 76 1.79 -5.09 6.23
N LEU A 77 2.28 -6.17 6.83
CA LEU A 77 1.56 -6.82 7.92
C LEU A 77 1.75 -6.00 9.20
N VAL A 78 0.68 -5.84 9.95
CA VAL A 78 0.61 -5.04 11.18
C VAL A 78 0.12 -5.95 12.29
N ASP A 79 0.86 -6.00 13.38
CA ASP A 79 0.45 -6.70 14.60
C ASP A 79 -0.72 -5.92 15.24
N MET A 80 -1.86 -6.58 15.43
CA MET A 80 -3.08 -5.92 15.91
C MET A 80 -3.03 -5.53 17.39
N GLU A 81 -2.17 -6.16 18.19
CA GLU A 81 -2.03 -5.84 19.62
C GLU A 81 -1.22 -4.54 19.79
N THR A 82 -0.14 -4.41 19.03
CA THR A 82 0.80 -3.27 19.13
C THR A 82 0.47 -2.12 18.17
N GLY A 83 -0.18 -2.40 17.04
CA GLY A 83 -0.38 -1.46 15.94
C GLY A 83 0.88 -1.15 15.12
N GLU A 84 1.99 -1.83 15.39
CA GLU A 84 3.25 -1.67 14.67
C GLU A 84 3.37 -2.67 13.52
N THR A 85 4.32 -2.44 12.61
CA THR A 85 4.65 -3.41 11.56
C THR A 85 5.05 -4.74 12.19
N LEU A 86 4.41 -5.83 11.75
CA LEU A 86 4.73 -7.18 12.19
C LEU A 86 6.20 -7.47 11.87
N LEU A 87 6.93 -7.94 12.89
CA LEU A 87 8.28 -8.48 12.72
C LEU A 87 8.20 -10.00 12.63
N ASP A 88 8.94 -10.59 11.70
CA ASP A 88 9.11 -12.03 11.65
C ASP A 88 9.89 -12.54 12.87
N VAL A 89 10.02 -13.86 13.00
CA VAL A 89 10.77 -14.46 14.11
C VAL A 89 12.26 -14.08 14.13
N ASN A 90 12.83 -13.62 13.02
CA ASN A 90 14.20 -13.12 12.94
C ASN A 90 14.31 -11.61 13.26
N GLY A 91 13.18 -10.92 13.49
CA GLY A 91 13.15 -9.48 13.76
C GLY A 91 13.12 -8.60 12.52
N SER A 92 12.85 -9.17 11.33
CA SER A 92 12.72 -8.41 10.08
C SER A 92 11.27 -7.96 9.85
N PRO A 93 11.02 -6.74 9.38
CA PRO A 93 9.67 -6.26 9.11
C PRO A 93 9.05 -6.98 7.92
N VAL A 94 7.81 -7.41 8.05
CA VAL A 94 7.08 -8.11 6.99
C VAL A 94 6.38 -7.09 6.07
N VAL A 95 7.12 -6.63 5.05
CA VAL A 95 6.70 -5.61 4.09
C VAL A 95 6.92 -6.05 2.65
N ARG A 96 6.14 -5.49 1.73
CA ARG A 96 6.25 -5.68 0.28
C ARG A 96 6.00 -4.37 -0.46
N GLU A 97 6.69 -4.21 -1.58
CA GLU A 97 6.44 -3.14 -2.55
C GLU A 97 6.19 -3.79 -3.91
N THR A 98 5.16 -3.33 -4.63
CA THR A 98 4.85 -3.80 -5.98
C THR A 98 4.47 -2.63 -6.86
N ILE A 99 5.03 -2.60 -8.07
CA ILE A 99 4.68 -1.61 -9.08
C ILE A 99 3.83 -2.27 -10.16
N LYS A 100 2.67 -1.68 -10.45
CA LYS A 100 1.72 -2.19 -11.44
C LYS A 100 1.31 -1.10 -12.42
N ASN A 101 1.39 -1.42 -13.71
CA ASN A 101 0.74 -0.63 -14.76
C ASN A 101 -0.72 -1.06 -14.83
N VAL A 102 -1.64 -0.15 -14.48
CA VAL A 102 -3.08 -0.41 -14.50
C VAL A 102 -3.61 -0.11 -15.89
N THR A 103 -4.16 -1.11 -16.58
CA THR A 103 -4.69 -0.96 -17.95
C THR A 103 -6.21 -0.87 -18.00
N LEU A 104 -6.89 -1.29 -16.94
CA LEU A 104 -8.34 -1.24 -16.76
C LEU A 104 -8.67 -0.51 -15.47
N ALA A 105 -9.80 0.18 -15.44
CA ALA A 105 -10.19 0.96 -14.27
C ALA A 105 -10.53 0.12 -13.04
N ASP A 106 -10.99 -1.10 -13.28
CA ASP A 106 -11.36 -2.07 -12.25
C ASP A 106 -10.52 -3.33 -12.44
N GLY A 107 -10.09 -3.94 -11.35
CA GLY A 107 -9.25 -5.13 -11.38
C GLY A 107 -8.71 -5.52 -10.02
N GLU A 108 -7.70 -6.38 -10.04
CA GLU A 108 -7.10 -6.92 -8.82
C GLU A 108 -5.57 -6.92 -8.92
N ILE A 109 -4.93 -6.71 -7.77
CA ILE A 109 -3.49 -6.88 -7.56
C ILE A 109 -3.33 -7.84 -6.39
N THR A 110 -2.57 -8.92 -6.57
CA THR A 110 -2.21 -9.83 -5.47
C THR A 110 -0.78 -9.52 -5.04
N VAL A 111 -0.58 -9.36 -3.72
CA VAL A 111 0.72 -9.15 -3.08
C VAL A 111 1.03 -10.35 -2.19
N ASP A 112 2.16 -11.01 -2.45
CA ASP A 112 2.55 -12.22 -1.74
C ASP A 112 3.57 -11.91 -0.63
N PHE A 113 3.25 -12.35 0.58
CA PHE A 113 4.15 -12.33 1.72
C PHE A 113 4.68 -13.72 1.97
N GLU A 114 6.00 -13.79 2.16
CA GLU A 114 6.68 -14.99 2.62
C GLU A 114 7.61 -14.56 3.74
N PHE A 115 7.45 -15.18 4.91
CA PHE A 115 8.23 -14.87 6.10
C PHE A 115 8.28 -16.06 7.07
N PRO A 116 9.33 -16.20 7.89
CA PRO A 116 9.39 -17.23 8.89
C PRO A 116 8.53 -16.88 10.12
N ALA A 117 7.73 -17.84 10.59
CA ALA A 117 6.87 -17.66 11.75
C ALA A 117 7.27 -18.54 12.95
N VAL A 118 8.25 -19.44 12.77
CA VAL A 118 8.78 -20.33 13.81
C VAL A 118 10.30 -20.47 13.68
N ILE A 119 11.00 -20.47 14.81
CA ILE A 119 12.40 -20.90 14.94
C ILE A 119 12.44 -22.13 15.85
N ARG A 120 13.20 -23.14 15.45
CA ARG A 120 13.47 -24.35 16.24
C ARG A 120 14.95 -24.45 16.61
N ASP A 121 15.26 -25.12 17.72
CA ASP A 121 16.62 -25.48 18.07
C ASP A 121 17.08 -26.79 17.38
N ASP A 122 18.32 -27.21 17.64
CA ASP A 122 18.92 -28.42 17.07
C ASP A 122 18.18 -29.73 17.47
N LYS A 123 17.31 -29.67 18.48
CA LYS A 123 16.49 -30.81 18.93
C LYS A 123 15.09 -30.78 18.30
N GLY A 124 14.75 -29.71 17.58
CA GLY A 124 13.44 -29.50 16.97
C GLY A 124 12.43 -28.80 17.89
N ASP A 125 12.85 -28.35 19.08
CA ASP A 125 11.98 -27.64 20.02
C ASP A 125 11.75 -26.20 19.53
N ILE A 126 10.51 -25.69 19.64
CA ILE A 126 10.18 -24.32 19.25
C ILE A 126 10.82 -23.35 20.25
N VAL A 127 11.66 -22.45 19.74
CA VAL A 127 12.34 -21.40 20.52
C VAL A 127 11.61 -20.06 20.43
N LYS A 128 11.05 -19.75 19.25
CA LYS A 128 10.27 -18.55 18.99
C LYS A 128 9.17 -18.85 17.98
N SER A 129 8.00 -18.25 18.16
CA SER A 129 6.84 -18.46 17.29
C SER A 129 5.95 -17.23 17.27
N LEU A 130 5.28 -17.01 16.13
CA LEU A 130 4.16 -16.07 15.98
C LEU A 130 2.79 -16.74 16.18
N ALA A 131 2.75 -17.97 16.71
CA ALA A 131 1.49 -18.65 16.99
C ALA A 131 0.63 -17.85 17.97
N GLY A 132 -0.63 -17.60 17.61
CA GLY A 132 -1.56 -16.79 18.40
C GLY A 132 -1.50 -15.29 18.12
N THR A 133 -0.53 -14.82 17.33
CA THR A 133 -0.50 -13.43 16.86
C THR A 133 -1.65 -13.18 15.89
N ILE A 134 -2.38 -12.09 16.10
CA ILE A 134 -3.38 -11.58 15.16
C ILE A 134 -2.73 -10.42 14.40
N PHE A 135 -2.72 -10.49 13.08
CA PHE A 135 -2.20 -9.43 12.23
C PHE A 135 -3.17 -9.12 11.09
N VAL A 136 -3.04 -7.92 10.54
CA VAL A 136 -3.80 -7.43 9.38
C VAL A 136 -2.84 -6.86 8.35
N CYS A 137 -3.25 -6.83 7.08
CA CYS A 137 -2.48 -6.16 6.04
C CYS A 137 -2.96 -4.71 5.88
N TYR A 138 -2.00 -3.78 5.80
CA TYR A 138 -2.23 -2.38 5.51
C TYR A 138 -1.56 -2.02 4.19
N GLU A 139 -2.29 -1.33 3.33
CA GLU A 139 -1.84 -0.94 2.00
C GLU A 139 -1.79 0.58 1.85
N LYS A 140 -0.77 1.06 1.15
CA LYS A 140 -0.74 2.42 0.60
C LYS A 140 -0.50 2.33 -0.90
N ILE A 141 -1.34 3.01 -1.67
CA ILE A 141 -1.29 3.03 -3.13
C ILE A 141 -0.96 4.45 -3.58
N TYR A 142 0.07 4.58 -4.40
CA TYR A 142 0.57 5.84 -4.93
C TYR A 142 0.53 5.82 -6.45
N ILE A 143 0.24 6.95 -7.08
CA ILE A 143 0.53 7.15 -8.50
C ILE A 143 2.02 7.42 -8.62
N GLU A 144 2.73 6.61 -9.41
CA GLU A 144 4.12 6.84 -9.75
C GLU A 144 4.15 7.73 -10.99
N GLN A 145 4.55 8.99 -10.82
CA GLN A 145 4.82 9.86 -11.96
C GLN A 145 6.06 9.31 -12.67
N GLY A 146 5.92 9.01 -13.97
CA GLY A 146 7.10 8.74 -14.78
C GLY A 146 8.01 9.95 -14.76
N GLU A 147 9.33 9.76 -14.67
CA GLU A 147 10.26 10.80 -15.06
C GLU A 147 9.91 11.19 -16.50
N GLU A 148 9.31 12.38 -16.69
CA GLU A 148 9.27 13.01 -18.01
C GLU A 148 10.73 13.17 -18.43
N GLY A 149 11.16 12.35 -19.39
CA GLY A 149 12.48 12.46 -19.99
C GLY A 149 12.72 13.89 -20.45
N SER A 150 13.75 14.51 -19.88
CA SER A 150 14.32 15.80 -20.27
C SER A 150 14.78 15.81 -21.72
#